data_AF-A0A660XZ85-F1
#
_entry.id   AF-A0A660XZ85-F1
#
_cell.length_a   1.000
_cell.length_b   1.000
_cell.length_c   1.000
_cell.angle_alpha   90.00
_cell.angle_beta   90.00
_cell.angle_gamma   90.00
#
_symmetry.space_group_name_H-M   'P 1'
#
loop_
_entity.id
_entity.type
_entity.pdbx_description
1 polymer ?
#
loop_
_entity_poly.entity_id
_entity_poly.type
_entity_poly.pdbx_seq_one_letter_code
_entity_poly.pdbx_strand_id
1 'polypeptide(L)'
;MKKIISLVLLFALISFAQERAVIRQENTQFRQGPGSYYPLIGILVKEAIVTILSETSGWVKIRAESREGWISKNALSQRDRENSGIRDNSLIQSSRPMLISKASVSGAVKGFAQTYLQDRDGDLNFLDQWDSQFFTPAEYRQFLSETYRGRDREKIGRRYRRIKIENPDPAINSYLEKMGFAVAAQIAGQGLEHDVKKLKYVNMVGNLVVENTPLYYHSFKFYILADSRPVAYAAPNGMIFVSRGLLDIIRNEAELACVLGHEISHVVQQHGYAEIMKRSTQIAAEDAFEELAAESPAEFSDSELEQMAFQMFEAATSRRQTAYELEADMLGVIYAYKAGYDPSGLPAVLNRIRTMTDRDFWHPESNWQYDSIEGRVDHVNAFITDKLTKKSQWNVTNSSRFANYMR
;
A
#
# COMPACT_ATOMS: atom_id res chain seq x y z
N MET A 1 -39.53 -64.29 21.99
CA MET A 1 -38.07 -64.04 22.07
C MET A 1 -37.72 -62.87 21.14
N LYS A 2 -37.06 -61.85 21.68
CA LYS A 2 -36.77 -60.55 21.04
C LYS A 2 -35.85 -60.72 19.83
N LYS A 3 -36.23 -60.22 18.65
CA LYS A 3 -35.29 -59.94 17.56
C LYS A 3 -34.85 -58.48 17.69
N ILE A 4 -33.62 -58.29 18.13
CA ILE A 4 -32.93 -56.99 18.12
C ILE A 4 -32.48 -56.77 16.68
N ILE A 5 -33.07 -55.79 16.00
CA ILE A 5 -32.58 -55.32 14.70
C ILE A 5 -31.54 -54.25 15.01
N SER A 6 -30.26 -54.60 14.88
CA SER A 6 -29.16 -53.62 14.91
C SER A 6 -29.25 -52.74 13.67
N LEU A 7 -29.63 -51.48 13.86
CA LEU A 7 -29.52 -50.44 12.86
C LEU A 7 -28.07 -49.95 12.82
N VAL A 8 -27.28 -50.45 11.87
CA VAL A 8 -25.94 -49.92 11.59
C VAL A 8 -26.11 -48.65 10.75
N LEU A 9 -25.98 -47.48 11.39
CA LEU A 9 -25.86 -46.21 10.68
C LEU A 9 -24.48 -46.14 10.02
N LEU A 10 -24.41 -46.38 8.72
CA LEU A 10 -23.22 -46.19 7.91
C LEU A 10 -23.06 -44.68 7.63
N PHE A 11 -22.25 -43.98 8.43
CA PHE A 11 -21.81 -42.63 8.08
C PHE A 11 -20.86 -42.72 6.89
N ALA A 12 -21.34 -42.41 5.68
CA ALA A 12 -20.48 -42.17 4.54
C ALA A 12 -19.71 -40.86 4.79
N LEU A 13 -18.43 -41.00 5.14
CA LEU A 13 -17.47 -39.89 5.10
C LEU A 13 -17.27 -39.49 3.64
N ILE A 14 -18.06 -38.52 3.18
CA ILE A 14 -17.79 -37.84 1.91
C ILE A 14 -16.52 -37.02 2.14
N SER A 15 -15.38 -37.58 1.74
CA SER A 15 -14.12 -36.85 1.70
C SER A 15 -14.21 -35.84 0.56
N PHE A 16 -14.60 -34.60 0.88
CA PHE A 16 -14.48 -33.50 -0.08
C PHE A 16 -12.98 -33.31 -0.37
N ALA A 17 -12.59 -33.49 -1.63
CA ALA A 17 -11.25 -33.15 -2.08
C ALA A 17 -11.00 -31.67 -1.73
N GLN A 18 -10.04 -31.44 -0.85
CA GLN A 18 -9.65 -30.09 -0.44
C GLN A 18 -9.10 -29.36 -1.66
N GLU A 19 -9.75 -28.27 -2.06
CA GLU A 19 -9.31 -27.43 -3.17
C GLU A 19 -7.90 -26.90 -2.85
N ARG A 20 -6.96 -27.16 -3.75
CA ARG A 20 -5.57 -26.72 -3.62
C ARG A 20 -5.26 -25.61 -4.61
N ALA A 21 -4.42 -24.68 -4.19
CA ALA A 21 -3.92 -23.61 -5.03
C ALA A 21 -2.42 -23.39 -4.85
N VAL A 22 -1.81 -22.76 -5.85
CA VAL A 22 -0.38 -22.41 -5.87
C VAL A 22 -0.26 -20.91 -5.64
N ILE A 23 0.60 -20.50 -4.72
CA ILE A 23 0.96 -19.10 -4.51
C ILE A 23 1.77 -18.61 -5.72
N ARG A 24 1.31 -17.55 -6.39
CA ARG A 24 1.99 -16.95 -7.56
C ARG A 24 2.77 -15.69 -7.24
N GLN A 25 2.45 -15.05 -6.12
CA GLN A 25 3.08 -13.81 -5.68
C GLN A 25 4.21 -14.09 -4.69
N GLU A 26 5.34 -13.43 -4.88
CA GLU A 26 6.45 -13.43 -3.93
C GLU A 26 6.07 -12.75 -2.61
N ASN A 27 6.69 -13.17 -1.51
CA ASN A 27 6.46 -12.63 -0.17
C ASN A 27 4.97 -12.51 0.22
N THR A 28 4.15 -13.52 -0.12
CA THR A 28 2.71 -13.49 0.15
C THR A 28 2.44 -13.43 1.66
N GLN A 29 1.85 -12.32 2.08
CA GLN A 29 1.54 -12.03 3.48
C GLN A 29 0.40 -12.91 4.00
N PHE A 30 0.71 -13.79 4.96
CA PHE A 30 -0.24 -14.72 5.58
C PHE A 30 -0.68 -14.18 6.95
N ARG A 31 -1.99 -14.00 7.16
CA ARG A 31 -2.56 -13.18 8.26
C ARG A 31 -3.60 -13.89 9.10
N GLN A 32 -3.86 -13.35 10.30
CA GLN A 32 -4.90 -13.86 11.20
C GLN A 32 -6.34 -13.61 10.71
N GLY A 33 -6.56 -12.59 9.87
CA GLY A 33 -7.88 -12.21 9.40
C GLY A 33 -7.87 -11.60 8.00
N PRO A 34 -9.05 -11.40 7.39
CA PRO A 34 -9.21 -10.89 6.03
C PRO A 34 -9.04 -9.35 5.99
N GLY A 35 -7.79 -8.89 5.98
CA GLY A 35 -7.44 -7.47 5.93
C GLY A 35 -5.94 -7.23 6.16
N SER A 36 -5.35 -6.23 5.50
CA SER A 36 -3.93 -5.89 5.65
C SER A 36 -3.57 -5.39 7.06
N TYR A 37 -4.56 -4.93 7.82
CA TYR A 37 -4.42 -4.50 9.22
C TYR A 37 -4.43 -5.65 10.24
N TYR A 38 -4.74 -6.89 9.82
CA TYR A 38 -4.62 -8.04 10.72
C TYR A 38 -3.15 -8.43 10.92
N PRO A 39 -2.77 -8.89 12.13
CA PRO A 39 -1.42 -9.36 12.39
C PRO A 39 -0.99 -10.45 11.42
N LEU A 40 0.24 -10.32 10.93
CA LEU A 40 0.91 -11.35 10.14
C LEU A 40 1.19 -12.59 11.00
N ILE A 41 0.92 -13.77 10.43
CA ILE A 41 1.22 -15.11 10.94
C ILE A 41 2.55 -15.62 10.37
N GLY A 42 2.88 -15.21 9.14
CA GLY A 42 4.14 -15.47 8.45
C GLY A 42 4.08 -15.00 7.00
N ILE A 43 5.07 -15.37 6.20
CA ILE A 43 5.16 -15.03 4.78
C ILE A 43 5.30 -16.32 3.98
N LEU A 44 4.47 -16.50 2.96
CA LEU A 44 4.50 -17.65 2.06
C LEU A 44 5.32 -17.32 0.81
N VAL A 45 6.17 -18.27 0.42
CA VAL A 45 6.98 -18.15 -0.80
C VAL A 45 6.14 -18.41 -2.06
N LYS A 46 6.62 -17.91 -3.20
CA LYS A 46 6.09 -18.25 -4.52
C LYS A 46 6.19 -19.77 -4.77
N GLU A 47 5.26 -20.31 -5.53
CA GLU A 47 5.07 -21.74 -5.81
C GLU A 47 4.70 -22.61 -4.59
N ALA A 48 4.49 -22.02 -3.41
CA ALA A 48 3.97 -22.75 -2.27
C ALA A 48 2.55 -23.30 -2.56
N ILE A 49 2.31 -24.57 -2.21
CA ILE A 49 1.00 -25.20 -2.37
C ILE A 49 0.21 -25.06 -1.06
N VAL A 50 -0.99 -24.51 -1.16
CA VAL A 50 -1.89 -24.26 -0.03
C VAL A 50 -3.26 -24.90 -0.27
N THR A 51 -3.99 -25.15 0.81
CA THR A 51 -5.38 -25.61 0.74
C THR A 51 -6.33 -24.44 0.93
N ILE A 52 -7.31 -24.26 0.04
CA ILE A 52 -8.36 -23.25 0.16
C ILE A 52 -9.44 -23.76 1.12
N LEU A 53 -9.87 -22.90 2.05
CA LEU A 53 -10.90 -23.20 3.04
C LEU A 53 -12.18 -22.37 2.82
N SER A 54 -12.03 -21.08 2.48
CA SER A 54 -13.16 -20.17 2.22
C SER A 54 -12.67 -18.88 1.56
N GLU A 55 -13.57 -18.09 0.96
CA GLU A 55 -13.25 -16.77 0.42
C GLU A 55 -14.20 -15.69 0.97
N THR A 56 -13.71 -14.46 1.14
CA THR A 56 -14.55 -13.29 1.44
C THR A 56 -13.88 -12.01 0.93
N SER A 57 -14.61 -11.20 0.17
CA SER A 57 -14.23 -9.80 -0.16
C SER A 57 -12.77 -9.60 -0.57
N GLY A 58 -12.26 -10.41 -1.50
CA GLY A 58 -10.86 -10.33 -1.99
C GLY A 58 -9.83 -11.08 -1.13
N TRP A 59 -10.25 -11.73 -0.05
CA TRP A 59 -9.38 -12.53 0.81
C TRP A 59 -9.74 -14.02 0.73
N VAL A 60 -8.72 -14.87 0.80
CA VAL A 60 -8.86 -16.33 0.78
C VAL A 60 -8.34 -16.88 2.09
N LYS A 61 -9.19 -17.59 2.82
CA LYS A 61 -8.77 -18.38 3.99
C LYS A 61 -8.13 -19.65 3.47
N ILE A 62 -6.93 -19.93 3.93
CA ILE A 62 -6.15 -21.09 3.53
C ILE A 62 -5.65 -21.88 4.74
N ARG A 63 -5.23 -23.12 4.48
CA ARG A 63 -4.36 -23.90 5.35
C ARG A 63 -3.00 -24.07 4.67
N ALA A 64 -1.95 -23.65 5.36
CA ALA A 64 -0.55 -23.85 4.98
C ALA A 64 0.14 -24.60 6.13
N GLU A 65 0.72 -25.76 5.82
CA GLU A 65 1.22 -26.70 6.83
C GLU A 65 0.12 -27.04 7.87
N SER A 66 0.37 -26.79 9.16
CA SER A 66 -0.57 -26.96 10.26
C SER A 66 -1.33 -25.68 10.66
N ARG A 67 -1.12 -24.56 9.94
CA ARG A 67 -1.66 -23.24 10.31
C ARG A 67 -2.77 -22.81 9.36
N GLU A 68 -3.82 -22.20 9.91
CA GLU A 68 -4.88 -21.53 9.16
C GLU A 68 -4.73 -20.01 9.24
N GLY A 69 -5.11 -19.32 8.17
CA GLY A 69 -5.08 -17.87 8.10
C GLY A 69 -5.58 -17.38 6.76
N TRP A 70 -5.29 -16.13 6.44
CA TRP A 70 -5.82 -15.43 5.27
C TRP A 70 -4.70 -14.87 4.41
N ILE A 71 -4.87 -14.97 3.10
CA ILE A 71 -4.04 -14.34 2.07
C ILE A 71 -4.90 -13.49 1.14
N SER A 72 -4.27 -12.59 0.41
CA SER A 72 -4.89 -11.89 -0.70
C SER A 72 -5.32 -12.87 -1.79
N LYS A 73 -6.47 -12.63 -2.43
CA LYS A 73 -6.83 -13.35 -3.65
C LYS A 73 -5.85 -13.07 -4.80
N ASN A 74 -5.22 -11.90 -4.79
CA ASN A 74 -4.20 -11.56 -5.79
C ASN A 74 -3.02 -12.52 -5.75
N ALA A 75 -2.67 -13.04 -4.57
CA ALA A 75 -1.58 -14.01 -4.41
C ALA A 75 -1.81 -15.33 -5.17
N LEU A 76 -3.06 -15.62 -5.54
CA LEU A 76 -3.43 -16.82 -6.32
C LEU A 76 -3.68 -16.50 -7.80
N SER A 77 -3.88 -15.23 -8.15
CA SER A 77 -4.35 -14.83 -9.47
C SER A 77 -3.22 -14.28 -10.35
N GLN A 78 -2.40 -15.16 -10.90
CA GLN A 78 -1.82 -14.93 -12.23
C GLN A 78 -2.52 -15.89 -13.19
N ARG A 79 -3.60 -15.41 -13.83
CA ARG A 79 -4.10 -16.02 -15.07
C ARG A 79 -3.32 -15.37 -16.21
N ASP A 80 -2.26 -16.03 -16.66
CA ASP A 80 -1.95 -15.92 -18.07
C ASP A 80 -3.10 -16.57 -18.82
N ARG A 81 -3.89 -15.75 -19.51
CA ARG A 81 -4.83 -16.23 -20.52
C ARG A 81 -4.02 -16.67 -21.73
N GLU A 82 -3.27 -17.75 -21.60
CA GLU A 82 -2.74 -18.47 -22.75
C GLU A 82 -2.46 -19.91 -22.35
N ASN A 83 -3.15 -20.82 -23.03
CA ASN A 83 -2.98 -22.27 -23.04
C ASN A 83 -2.40 -22.93 -21.79
N SER A 84 -3.25 -23.58 -21.01
CA SER A 84 -2.84 -24.79 -20.30
C SER A 84 -4.05 -25.70 -20.12
N GLY A 85 -4.24 -26.58 -21.12
CA GLY A 85 -4.80 -27.89 -20.83
C GLY A 85 -3.91 -28.50 -19.75
N ILE A 86 -4.48 -28.79 -18.60
CA ILE A 86 -3.79 -29.50 -17.52
C ILE A 86 -3.56 -30.93 -18.02
N ARG A 87 -2.40 -31.15 -18.61
CA ARG A 87 -1.79 -32.46 -18.83
C ARG A 87 -0.35 -32.37 -18.36
N ASP A 88 -0.12 -32.50 -17.07
CA ASP A 88 0.85 -33.48 -16.58
C ASP A 88 0.64 -33.69 -15.06
N ASN A 89 0.42 -34.94 -14.67
CA ASN A 89 0.11 -35.35 -13.31
C ASN A 89 1.34 -35.98 -12.62
N SER A 90 2.56 -35.66 -13.07
CA SER A 90 3.75 -36.43 -12.75
C SER A 90 4.96 -35.66 -12.19
N LEU A 91 4.82 -34.38 -11.83
CA LEU A 91 5.93 -33.59 -11.21
C LEU A 91 5.52 -32.70 -10.02
N ILE A 92 4.39 -32.96 -9.37
CA ILE A 92 4.06 -32.28 -8.09
C ILE A 92 4.81 -32.98 -6.96
N GLN A 93 6.14 -32.81 -6.95
CA GLN A 93 6.96 -33.14 -5.80
C GLN A 93 6.49 -32.26 -4.62
N SER A 94 6.43 -32.89 -3.45
CA SER A 94 5.80 -32.40 -2.23
C SER A 94 6.48 -31.15 -1.63
N SER A 95 6.37 -30.00 -2.29
CA SER A 95 6.83 -28.73 -1.75
C SER A 95 5.90 -28.33 -0.60
N ARG A 96 6.32 -28.59 0.64
CA ARG A 96 5.67 -28.02 1.82
C ARG A 96 5.65 -26.49 1.65
N PRO A 97 4.55 -25.80 1.98
CA PRO A 97 4.53 -24.35 1.89
C PRO A 97 5.59 -23.79 2.84
N MET A 98 6.65 -23.22 2.28
CA MET A 98 7.75 -22.66 3.06
C MET A 98 7.27 -21.34 3.67
N LEU A 99 7.20 -21.31 5.01
CA LEU A 99 6.83 -20.13 5.77
C LEU A 99 8.10 -19.42 6.26
N ILE A 100 8.33 -18.20 5.79
CA ILE A 100 9.43 -17.36 6.25
C ILE A 100 9.00 -16.62 7.53
N SER A 101 9.89 -16.57 8.51
CA SER A 101 9.66 -15.85 9.77
C SER A 101 9.81 -14.35 9.60
N LYS A 102 9.03 -13.56 10.37
CA LYS A 102 9.16 -12.10 10.39
C LYS A 102 10.54 -11.64 10.84
N ALA A 103 11.13 -12.33 11.82
CA ALA A 103 12.44 -11.99 12.36
C ALA A 103 13.53 -12.09 11.30
N SER A 104 13.46 -13.12 10.45
CA SER A 104 14.38 -13.30 9.32
C SER A 104 14.29 -12.14 8.32
N VAL A 105 13.08 -11.73 7.95
CA VAL A 105 12.86 -10.59 7.04
C VAL A 105 13.35 -9.29 7.69
N SER A 106 13.01 -9.06 8.96
CA SER A 106 13.43 -7.87 9.68
C SER A 106 14.96 -7.77 9.83
N GLY A 107 15.66 -8.88 10.02
CA GLY A 107 17.13 -8.89 10.13
C GLY A 107 17.80 -8.49 8.81
N ALA A 108 17.37 -9.09 7.69
CA ALA A 108 17.90 -8.78 6.36
C ALA A 108 17.66 -7.31 5.98
N VAL A 109 16.45 -6.81 6.23
CA VAL A 109 16.07 -5.41 5.99
C VAL A 109 16.90 -4.44 6.82
N LYS A 110 17.07 -4.71 8.13
CA LYS A 110 17.86 -3.84 9.01
C LYS A 110 19.33 -3.80 8.62
N GLY A 111 19.91 -4.95 8.27
CA GLY A 111 21.31 -5.02 7.83
C GLY A 111 21.55 -4.16 6.60
N PHE A 112 20.67 -4.22 5.61
CA PHE A 112 20.78 -3.37 4.42
C PHE A 112 20.61 -1.88 4.74
N ALA A 113 19.57 -1.52 5.51
CA ALA A 113 19.35 -0.12 5.87
C ALA A 113 20.53 0.45 6.69
N GLN A 114 21.18 -0.38 7.51
CA GLN A 114 22.38 0.00 8.25
C GLN A 114 23.54 0.35 7.33
N THR A 115 23.83 -0.47 6.31
CA THR A 115 24.86 -0.16 5.31
C THR A 115 24.50 1.09 4.52
N TYR A 116 23.25 1.18 4.04
CA TYR A 116 22.75 2.33 3.30
C TYR A 116 22.88 3.66 4.07
N LEU A 117 22.61 3.65 5.38
CA LEU A 117 22.67 4.85 6.21
C LEU A 117 24.07 5.18 6.76
N GLN A 118 25.10 4.40 6.45
CA GLN A 118 26.44 4.60 7.02
C GLN A 118 26.97 6.03 6.82
N ASP A 119 26.70 6.64 5.66
CA ASP A 119 27.13 7.98 5.30
C ASP A 119 25.96 8.96 5.08
N ARG A 120 24.78 8.65 5.65
CA ARG A 120 23.54 9.42 5.44
C ARG A 120 22.80 9.64 6.76
N ASP A 121 22.19 10.81 6.91
CA ASP A 121 21.31 11.06 8.06
C ASP A 121 20.09 10.12 8.01
N GLY A 122 19.74 9.51 9.13
CA GLY A 122 18.60 8.59 9.22
C GLY A 122 18.37 8.08 10.63
N ASP A 123 17.23 7.41 10.84
CA ASP A 123 16.89 6.76 12.09
C ASP A 123 16.78 5.25 11.88
N LEU A 124 17.78 4.49 12.30
CA LEU A 124 17.72 3.01 12.23
C LEU A 124 16.76 2.41 13.25
N ASN A 125 16.54 3.08 14.39
CA ASN A 125 15.62 2.60 15.44
C ASN A 125 14.17 2.67 14.97
N PHE A 126 13.86 3.50 13.96
CA PHE A 126 12.59 3.46 13.25
C PHE A 126 12.24 2.05 12.73
N LEU A 127 13.23 1.25 12.35
CA LEU A 127 13.01 -0.12 11.89
C LEU A 127 12.71 -1.10 13.05
N ASP A 128 12.73 -0.67 14.29
CA ASP A 128 12.19 -1.47 15.40
C ASP A 128 10.67 -1.33 15.49
N GLN A 129 10.10 -0.23 14.99
CA GLN A 129 8.67 0.05 15.06
C GLN A 129 7.90 -0.27 13.79
N TRP A 130 8.53 -0.71 12.69
CA TRP A 130 7.81 -0.86 11.41
C TRP A 130 6.70 -1.93 11.42
N ASP A 131 6.85 -2.97 12.23
CA ASP A 131 5.84 -4.01 12.38
C ASP A 131 4.78 -3.67 13.45
N SER A 132 4.89 -2.48 14.06
CA SER A 132 3.99 -2.01 15.10
C SER A 132 2.54 -2.01 14.64
N GLN A 133 1.67 -2.43 15.56
CA GLN A 133 0.25 -2.38 15.38
C GLN A 133 -0.33 -1.10 16.02
N PHE A 134 -0.61 -0.09 15.20
CA PHE A 134 -1.15 1.19 15.65
C PHE A 134 -2.62 1.12 16.11
N PHE A 135 -3.35 0.08 15.68
CA PHE A 135 -4.73 -0.16 16.06
C PHE A 135 -5.08 -1.65 15.99
N THR A 136 -6.04 -2.07 16.81
CA THR A 136 -6.59 -3.42 16.81
C THR A 136 -7.68 -3.58 15.74
N PRO A 137 -7.97 -4.82 15.28
CA PRO A 137 -9.09 -5.05 14.38
C PRO A 137 -10.44 -4.62 14.97
N ALA A 138 -10.60 -4.63 16.30
CA ALA A 138 -11.82 -4.18 16.95
C ALA A 138 -12.00 -2.66 16.86
N GLU A 139 -10.95 -1.89 17.16
CA GLU A 139 -10.95 -0.42 17.01
C GLU A 139 -11.21 -0.03 15.56
N TYR A 140 -10.60 -0.72 14.61
CA TYR A 140 -10.82 -0.43 13.20
C TYR A 140 -12.26 -0.75 12.75
N ARG A 141 -12.86 -1.84 13.22
CA ARG A 141 -14.29 -2.12 12.96
C ARG A 141 -15.20 -1.04 13.53
N GLN A 142 -14.89 -0.51 14.72
CA GLN A 142 -15.62 0.62 15.29
C GLN A 142 -15.46 1.86 14.41
N PHE A 143 -14.23 2.20 14.01
CA PHE A 143 -13.95 3.30 13.08
C PHE A 143 -14.76 3.18 11.79
N LEU A 144 -14.79 2.00 11.17
CA LEU A 144 -15.60 1.73 9.97
C LEU A 144 -17.10 1.91 10.22
N SER A 145 -17.62 1.42 11.36
CA SER A 145 -19.03 1.57 11.73
C SER A 145 -19.43 3.04 11.88
N GLU A 146 -18.58 3.85 12.50
CA GLU A 146 -18.78 5.29 12.61
C GLU A 146 -18.69 5.97 11.24
N THR A 147 -17.68 5.63 10.44
CA THR A 147 -17.52 6.17 9.09
C THR A 147 -18.79 5.91 8.28
N TYR A 148 -19.25 4.67 8.20
CA TYR A 148 -20.38 4.29 7.36
C TYR A 148 -21.75 4.38 8.07
N ARG A 149 -21.87 5.10 9.19
CA ARG A 149 -23.15 5.23 9.91
C ARG A 149 -24.23 5.80 8.99
N GLY A 150 -25.32 5.06 8.81
CA GLY A 150 -26.42 5.43 7.91
C GLY A 150 -26.09 5.34 6.42
N ARG A 151 -24.96 4.72 6.04
CA ARG A 151 -24.47 4.59 4.67
C ARG A 151 -24.18 3.13 4.32
N ASP A 152 -24.36 2.78 3.04
CA ASP A 152 -24.07 1.44 2.51
C ASP A 152 -22.68 1.44 1.86
N ARG A 153 -21.73 0.78 2.54
CA ARG A 153 -20.33 0.69 2.12
C ARG A 153 -20.17 0.04 0.74
N GLU A 154 -20.92 -1.02 0.45
CA GLU A 154 -20.80 -1.71 -0.83
C GLU A 154 -21.33 -0.86 -1.98
N LYS A 155 -22.46 -0.17 -1.78
CA LYS A 155 -22.97 0.77 -2.77
C LYS A 155 -21.97 1.88 -3.03
N ILE A 156 -21.36 2.44 -1.99
CA ILE A 156 -20.31 3.47 -2.11
C ILE A 156 -19.18 2.99 -3.03
N GLY A 157 -18.63 1.79 -2.77
CA GLY A 157 -17.53 1.23 -3.56
C GLY A 157 -17.91 0.92 -5.02
N ARG A 158 -19.18 0.57 -5.27
CA ARG A 158 -19.72 0.29 -6.63
C ARG A 158 -20.08 1.53 -7.44
N ARG A 159 -20.09 2.75 -6.87
CA ARG A 159 -20.44 4.00 -7.58
C ARG A 159 -19.41 4.37 -8.65
N TYR A 160 -18.20 3.86 -8.53
CA TYR A 160 -17.11 4.15 -9.42
C TYR A 160 -17.13 3.19 -10.63
N ARG A 161 -17.34 3.71 -11.84
CA ARG A 161 -17.09 2.95 -13.08
C ARG A 161 -15.58 2.80 -13.22
N ARG A 162 -15.13 1.59 -13.58
CA ARG A 162 -13.71 1.29 -13.84
C ARG A 162 -13.11 2.36 -14.77
N ILE A 163 -12.27 3.23 -14.23
CA ILE A 163 -11.25 3.94 -15.00
C ILE A 163 -10.08 2.95 -15.14
N LYS A 164 -9.48 2.91 -16.31
CA LYS A 164 -8.28 2.10 -16.57
C LYS A 164 -7.17 2.61 -15.63
N ILE A 165 -6.70 1.74 -14.75
CA ILE A 165 -5.50 1.99 -13.95
C ILE A 165 -4.34 1.42 -14.76
N GLU A 166 -3.30 2.21 -15.01
CA GLU A 166 -2.17 1.78 -15.85
C GLU A 166 -1.41 0.59 -15.23
N ASN A 167 -1.29 0.55 -13.90
CA ASN A 167 -0.71 -0.55 -13.15
C ASN A 167 -1.77 -1.30 -12.30
N PRO A 168 -2.45 -2.30 -12.85
CA PRO A 168 -3.53 -2.99 -12.15
C PRO A 168 -3.06 -4.02 -11.10
N ASP A 169 -1.78 -4.42 -11.11
CA ASP A 169 -1.20 -5.36 -10.15
C ASP A 169 0.28 -5.02 -9.83
N PRO A 170 0.51 -3.91 -9.11
CA PRO A 170 1.86 -3.47 -8.74
C PRO A 170 2.39 -4.35 -7.63
N ALA A 171 3.01 -5.50 -7.93
CA ALA A 171 3.67 -6.28 -6.91
C ALA A 171 4.82 -5.46 -6.29
N ILE A 172 4.80 -5.25 -4.97
CA ILE A 172 5.95 -4.76 -4.21
C ILE A 172 6.85 -5.98 -3.98
N ASN A 173 7.87 -6.13 -4.81
CA ASN A 173 8.83 -7.22 -4.73
C ASN A 173 9.84 -7.01 -3.58
N SER A 174 10.70 -8.01 -3.36
CA SER A 174 11.72 -7.98 -2.31
C SER A 174 12.68 -6.79 -2.43
N TYR A 175 13.02 -6.35 -3.65
CA TYR A 175 13.89 -5.18 -3.88
C TYR A 175 13.20 -3.89 -3.43
N LEU A 176 11.94 -3.66 -3.82
CA LEU A 176 11.16 -2.49 -3.42
C LEU A 176 10.89 -2.49 -1.91
N GLU A 177 10.69 -3.66 -1.29
CA GLU A 177 10.63 -3.77 0.17
C GLU A 177 11.94 -3.30 0.81
N LYS A 178 13.07 -3.89 0.40
CA LYS A 178 14.41 -3.63 0.94
C LYS A 178 14.81 -2.16 0.81
N MET A 179 14.71 -1.60 -0.40
CA MET A 179 14.96 -0.17 -0.66
C MET A 179 13.97 0.71 0.11
N GLY A 180 12.69 0.32 0.18
CA GLY A 180 11.67 1.11 0.87
C GLY A 180 11.92 1.28 2.35
N PHE A 181 12.44 0.25 3.04
CA PHE A 181 12.85 0.39 4.44
C PHE A 181 14.04 1.33 4.62
N ALA A 182 15.03 1.27 3.73
CA ALA A 182 16.18 2.16 3.75
C ALA A 182 15.77 3.63 3.53
N VAL A 183 14.95 3.89 2.50
CA VAL A 183 14.36 5.21 2.22
C VAL A 183 13.53 5.71 3.39
N ALA A 184 12.69 4.84 3.97
CA ALA A 184 11.85 5.21 5.11
C ALA A 184 12.66 5.55 6.37
N ALA A 185 13.74 4.80 6.65
CA ALA A 185 14.65 5.09 7.76
C ALA A 185 15.38 6.43 7.57
N GLN A 186 15.75 6.77 6.33
CA GLN A 186 16.31 8.09 6.01
C GLN A 186 15.29 9.21 6.22
N ILE A 187 14.05 9.05 5.72
CA ILE A 187 12.97 10.03 5.93
C ILE A 187 12.69 10.21 7.43
N ALA A 188 12.66 9.12 8.20
CA ALA A 188 12.46 9.13 9.65
C ALA A 188 13.55 9.90 10.41
N GLY A 189 14.75 10.06 9.83
CA GLY A 189 15.82 10.90 10.37
C GLY A 189 15.43 12.37 10.57
N GLN A 190 14.36 12.84 9.92
CA GLN A 190 13.79 14.18 10.13
C GLN A 190 13.04 14.31 11.48
N GLY A 191 12.91 13.22 12.23
CA GLY A 191 12.23 13.15 13.52
C GLY A 191 10.75 12.79 13.39
N LEU A 192 10.25 12.04 14.38
CA LEU A 192 8.89 11.52 14.39
C LEU A 192 8.08 12.04 15.57
N GLU A 193 6.79 12.25 15.33
CA GLU A 193 5.80 12.48 16.37
C GLU A 193 5.35 11.13 16.95
N HIS A 194 5.32 11.03 18.28
CA HIS A 194 5.05 9.76 18.98
C HIS A 194 3.66 9.71 19.64
N ASP A 195 2.80 10.71 19.41
CA ASP A 195 1.43 10.69 19.91
C ASP A 195 0.65 9.48 19.36
N VAL A 196 0.44 8.50 20.24
CA VAL A 196 -0.23 7.24 19.92
C VAL A 196 -1.66 7.45 19.41
N LYS A 197 -2.37 8.48 19.88
CA LYS A 197 -3.75 8.76 19.43
C LYS A 197 -3.74 9.29 17.99
N LYS A 198 -2.83 10.21 17.68
CA LYS A 198 -2.68 10.76 16.32
C LYS A 198 -2.24 9.67 15.34
N LEU A 199 -1.19 8.91 15.68
CA LEU A 199 -0.68 7.81 14.86
C LEU A 199 -1.76 6.75 14.60
N LYS A 200 -2.50 6.35 15.64
CA LYS A 200 -3.65 5.43 15.51
C LYS A 200 -4.67 5.94 14.50
N TYR A 201 -5.07 7.21 14.63
CA TYR A 201 -6.08 7.81 13.77
C TYR A 201 -5.64 7.93 12.30
N VAL A 202 -4.42 8.45 12.04
CA VAL A 202 -3.87 8.52 10.67
C VAL A 202 -3.81 7.13 10.05
N ASN A 203 -3.37 6.12 10.81
CA ASN A 203 -3.29 4.76 10.30
C ASN A 203 -4.68 4.17 10.00
N MET A 204 -5.72 4.44 10.79
CA MET A 204 -7.08 4.00 10.47
C MET A 204 -7.63 4.69 9.21
N VAL A 205 -7.43 6.00 9.05
CA VAL A 205 -7.86 6.73 7.85
C VAL A 205 -7.12 6.22 6.61
N GLY A 206 -5.80 6.13 6.69
CA GLY A 206 -4.96 5.66 5.59
C GLY A 206 -5.26 4.22 5.17
N ASN A 207 -5.41 3.29 6.12
CA ASN A 207 -5.74 1.89 5.79
C ASN A 207 -7.12 1.76 5.14
N LEU A 208 -8.10 2.61 5.49
CA LEU A 208 -9.38 2.62 4.78
C LEU A 208 -9.24 3.05 3.32
N VAL A 209 -8.35 4.00 3.03
CA VAL A 209 -8.04 4.39 1.65
C VAL A 209 -7.33 3.25 0.91
N VAL A 210 -6.33 2.62 1.54
CA VAL A 210 -5.56 1.49 0.97
C VAL A 210 -6.45 0.31 0.56
N GLU A 211 -7.48 -0.01 1.36
CA GLU A 211 -8.47 -1.06 1.04
C GLU A 211 -9.21 -0.83 -0.29
N ASN A 212 -9.17 0.39 -0.83
CA ASN A 212 -9.81 0.77 -2.09
C ASN A 212 -8.85 0.83 -3.28
N THR A 213 -7.62 0.33 -3.12
CA THR A 213 -6.56 0.29 -4.13
C THR A 213 -6.26 -1.13 -4.61
N PRO A 214 -5.50 -1.32 -5.70
CA PRO A 214 -4.97 -2.63 -6.08
C PRO A 214 -4.10 -3.29 -5.00
N LEU A 215 -3.48 -2.49 -4.11
CA LEU A 215 -2.63 -2.93 -3.00
C LEU A 215 -3.38 -3.13 -1.67
N TYR A 216 -4.68 -3.41 -1.69
CA TYR A 216 -5.50 -3.63 -0.48
C TYR A 216 -4.94 -4.70 0.49
N TYR A 217 -4.05 -5.56 0.00
CA TYR A 217 -3.43 -6.62 0.75
C TYR A 217 -2.12 -6.23 1.44
N HIS A 218 -1.47 -5.16 0.97
CA HIS A 218 -0.15 -4.74 1.43
C HIS A 218 -0.21 -3.95 2.74
N SER A 219 0.82 -4.08 3.58
CA SER A 219 0.90 -3.45 4.91
C SER A 219 1.36 -1.99 4.81
N PHE A 220 0.47 -1.08 4.43
CA PHE A 220 0.78 0.35 4.51
C PHE A 220 0.88 0.82 5.96
N LYS A 221 1.85 1.70 6.23
CA LYS A 221 2.07 2.31 7.55
C LYS A 221 2.19 3.81 7.39
N PHE A 222 1.57 4.53 8.31
CA PHE A 222 1.51 5.98 8.27
C PHE A 222 2.19 6.56 9.50
N TYR A 223 3.14 7.46 9.29
CA TYR A 223 3.91 8.10 10.33
C TYR A 223 3.74 9.62 10.25
N ILE A 224 3.96 10.28 11.38
CA ILE A 224 3.88 11.73 11.45
C ILE A 224 5.30 12.27 11.65
N LEU A 225 5.78 13.11 10.72
CA LEU A 225 7.07 13.78 10.86
C LEU A 225 6.95 14.96 11.82
N ALA A 226 7.96 15.15 12.65
CA ALA A 226 8.09 16.31 13.54
C ALA A 226 8.47 17.61 12.80
N ASP A 227 8.08 17.74 11.54
CA ASP A 227 8.36 18.86 10.62
C ASP A 227 7.19 19.85 10.58
N SER A 228 7.49 21.15 10.66
CA SER A 228 6.51 22.24 10.57
C SER A 228 6.16 22.66 9.13
N ARG A 229 6.91 22.21 8.12
CA ARG A 229 6.58 22.42 6.71
C ARG A 229 5.41 21.52 6.31
N PRO A 230 4.50 21.93 5.41
CA PRO A 230 3.36 21.12 5.00
C PRO A 230 3.73 20.13 3.88
N VAL A 231 4.52 19.12 4.23
CA VAL A 231 5.02 18.07 3.32
C VAL A 231 4.45 16.69 3.65
N ALA A 232 4.42 15.83 2.64
CA ALA A 232 4.24 14.39 2.79
C ALA A 232 5.14 13.63 1.80
N TYR A 233 5.54 12.42 2.19
CA TYR A 233 6.43 11.56 1.42
C TYR A 233 5.96 10.10 1.47
N ALA A 234 6.21 9.37 0.39
CA ALA A 234 5.95 7.93 0.30
C ALA A 234 7.23 7.16 -0.04
N ALA A 235 7.60 6.22 0.83
CA ALA A 235 8.60 5.22 0.51
C ALA A 235 7.97 4.10 -0.36
N PRO A 236 8.75 3.45 -1.24
CA PRO A 236 8.23 2.49 -2.21
C PRO A 236 7.60 1.23 -1.63
N ASN A 237 7.84 0.93 -0.35
CA ASN A 237 7.25 -0.21 0.35
C ASN A 237 5.92 0.13 1.06
N GLY A 238 5.32 1.31 0.83
CA GLY A 238 4.04 1.68 1.44
C GLY A 238 4.13 2.33 2.82
N MET A 239 5.33 2.75 3.24
CA MET A 239 5.47 3.65 4.39
C MET A 239 5.27 5.09 3.93
N ILE A 240 4.29 5.76 4.53
CA ILE A 240 3.90 7.13 4.20
C ILE A 240 4.13 8.01 5.41
N PHE A 241 4.70 9.18 5.17
CA PHE A 241 5.06 10.17 6.16
C PHE A 241 4.27 11.44 5.90
N VAL A 242 3.54 11.92 6.89
CA VAL A 242 2.83 13.20 6.83
C VAL A 242 3.39 14.13 7.89
N SER A 243 3.78 15.34 7.53
CA SER A 243 4.32 16.31 8.49
C SER A 243 3.26 16.86 9.45
N ARG A 244 3.71 17.29 10.63
CA ARG A 244 2.88 18.09 11.56
C ARG A 244 2.35 19.34 10.87
N GLY A 245 3.19 20.05 10.10
CA GLY A 245 2.80 21.23 9.33
C GLY A 245 1.64 20.96 8.36
N LEU A 246 1.63 19.81 7.69
CA LEU A 246 0.55 19.46 6.76
C LEU A 246 -0.74 19.14 7.52
N LEU A 247 -0.63 18.40 8.63
CA LEU A 247 -1.78 18.12 9.50
C LEU A 247 -2.37 19.42 10.09
N ASP A 248 -1.53 20.41 10.38
CA ASP A 248 -1.96 21.68 10.94
C ASP A 248 -2.84 22.49 10.00
N ILE A 249 -2.65 22.37 8.69
CA ILE A 249 -3.50 23.06 7.72
C ILE A 249 -4.75 22.26 7.35
N ILE A 250 -4.72 20.91 7.46
CA ILE A 250 -5.88 20.05 7.17
C ILE A 250 -7.05 20.36 8.13
N ARG A 251 -8.26 20.45 7.58
CA ARG A 251 -9.46 20.89 8.31
C ARG A 251 -10.43 19.75 8.64
N ASN A 252 -10.34 18.62 7.94
CA ASN A 252 -11.24 17.49 8.15
C ASN A 252 -10.62 16.16 7.67
N GLU A 253 -11.29 15.06 7.95
CA GLU A 253 -10.79 13.71 7.65
C GLU A 253 -10.78 13.39 6.16
N ALA A 254 -11.72 13.93 5.38
CA ALA A 254 -11.73 13.73 3.93
C ALA A 254 -10.51 14.37 3.26
N GLU A 255 -10.12 15.57 3.71
CA GLU A 255 -8.89 16.22 3.29
C GLU A 255 -7.65 15.36 3.63
N LEU A 256 -7.58 14.81 4.86
CA LEU A 256 -6.51 13.86 5.22
C LEU A 256 -6.53 12.62 4.32
N ALA A 257 -7.69 12.01 4.11
CA ALA A 257 -7.84 10.82 3.28
C ALA A 257 -7.44 11.07 1.82
N CYS A 258 -7.72 12.25 1.29
CA CYS A 258 -7.31 12.68 -0.04
C CYS A 258 -5.79 12.84 -0.16
N VAL A 259 -5.14 13.49 0.82
CA VAL A 259 -3.66 13.61 0.87
C VAL A 259 -3.01 12.24 0.98
N LEU A 260 -3.49 11.39 1.89
CA LEU A 260 -2.97 10.02 2.02
C LEU A 260 -3.23 9.22 0.74
N GLY A 261 -4.38 9.40 0.09
CA GLY A 261 -4.70 8.78 -1.19
C GLY A 261 -3.72 9.16 -2.29
N HIS A 262 -3.30 10.43 -2.34
CA HIS A 262 -2.27 10.91 -3.27
C HIS A 262 -0.93 10.19 -3.03
N GLU A 263 -0.45 10.14 -1.79
CA GLU A 263 0.78 9.41 -1.43
C GLU A 263 0.69 7.91 -1.71
N ILE A 264 -0.45 7.27 -1.39
CA ILE A 264 -0.71 5.86 -1.72
C ILE A 264 -0.62 5.65 -3.24
N SER A 265 -1.08 6.61 -4.05
CA SER A 265 -1.04 6.50 -5.51
C SER A 265 0.39 6.48 -6.05
N HIS A 266 1.31 7.24 -5.46
CA HIS A 266 2.73 7.15 -5.81
C HIS A 266 3.32 5.75 -5.58
N VAL A 267 2.89 5.07 -4.51
CA VAL A 267 3.32 3.69 -4.21
C VAL A 267 2.67 2.71 -5.18
N VAL A 268 1.36 2.81 -5.38
CA VAL A 268 0.59 1.93 -6.28
C VAL A 268 1.14 2.02 -7.71
N GLN A 269 1.44 3.22 -8.20
CA GLN A 269 1.97 3.42 -9.54
C GLN A 269 3.49 3.25 -9.62
N GLN A 270 4.16 3.00 -8.49
CA GLN A 270 5.62 2.89 -8.39
C GLN A 270 6.34 4.10 -9.00
N HIS A 271 5.79 5.31 -8.84
CA HIS A 271 6.30 6.53 -9.49
C HIS A 271 7.78 6.80 -9.18
N GLY A 272 8.23 6.51 -7.96
CA GLY A 272 9.66 6.66 -7.62
C GLY A 272 10.55 5.73 -8.44
N TYR A 273 10.13 4.48 -8.63
CA TYR A 273 10.86 3.50 -9.46
C TYR A 273 10.79 3.86 -10.95
N ALA A 274 9.61 4.22 -11.46
CA ALA A 274 9.42 4.63 -12.84
C ALA A 274 10.27 5.87 -13.20
N GLU A 275 10.40 6.82 -12.28
CA GLU A 275 11.20 8.02 -12.48
C GLU A 275 12.70 7.72 -12.58
N ILE A 276 13.25 6.87 -11.70
CA ILE A 276 14.67 6.49 -11.78
C ILE A 276 14.98 5.70 -13.05
N MET A 277 14.07 4.80 -13.48
CA MET A 277 14.25 4.00 -14.70
C MET A 277 14.18 4.86 -15.97
N LYS A 278 13.37 5.93 -15.95
CA LYS A 278 13.34 6.88 -17.05
C LYS A 278 14.61 7.72 -17.12
N ARG A 279 15.16 8.15 -15.98
CA ARG A 279 16.43 8.88 -15.93
C ARG A 279 17.61 8.01 -16.39
N SER A 280 17.67 6.75 -15.96
CA SER A 280 18.74 5.82 -16.35
C SER A 280 18.70 5.47 -17.84
N THR A 281 17.52 5.28 -18.43
CA THR A 281 17.39 5.05 -19.88
C THR A 281 17.71 6.29 -20.72
N GLN A 282 17.46 7.51 -20.19
CA GLN A 282 17.87 8.75 -20.84
C GLN A 282 19.39 8.94 -20.81
N ILE A 283 20.05 8.66 -19.68
CA ILE A 283 21.51 8.69 -19.57
C ILE A 283 22.15 7.66 -20.52
N ALA A 284 21.62 6.43 -20.54
CA ALA A 284 22.10 5.39 -21.46
C ALA A 284 21.86 5.72 -22.95
N ALA A 285 20.85 6.55 -23.27
CA ALA A 285 20.58 7.03 -24.62
C ALA A 285 21.47 8.21 -25.02
N GLU A 286 21.94 9.01 -24.07
CA GLU A 286 22.92 10.08 -24.29
C GLU A 286 24.35 9.54 -24.47
N ASP A 287 24.66 8.40 -23.84
CA ASP A 287 25.95 7.70 -23.93
C ASP A 287 26.05 6.67 -25.07
N ALA A 288 25.05 6.57 -25.95
CA ALA A 288 24.82 5.45 -26.88
C ALA A 288 26.08 4.73 -27.44
N PHE A 289 26.62 3.77 -26.68
CA PHE A 289 27.39 2.59 -27.10
C PHE A 289 27.49 1.60 -25.91
N GLU A 290 27.29 0.33 -26.23
CA GLU A 290 27.50 -0.88 -25.39
C GLU A 290 26.38 -1.33 -24.43
N GLU A 291 25.58 -2.26 -24.99
CA GLU A 291 25.31 -3.58 -24.43
C GLU A 291 24.51 -3.66 -23.12
N LEU A 292 23.19 -3.89 -23.25
CA LEU A 292 22.40 -4.68 -22.30
C LEU A 292 21.06 -5.07 -22.93
N ALA A 293 21.15 -5.94 -23.94
CA ALA A 293 20.00 -6.62 -24.51
C ALA A 293 20.35 -8.09 -24.75
N ALA A 294 20.65 -8.82 -23.67
CA ALA A 294 20.39 -10.26 -23.58
C ALA A 294 20.78 -10.81 -22.18
N GLU A 295 19.97 -11.77 -21.72
CA GLU A 295 20.29 -12.85 -20.77
C GLU A 295 20.09 -12.63 -19.25
N SER A 296 19.04 -13.29 -18.74
CA SER A 296 18.69 -13.49 -17.31
C SER A 296 18.30 -12.23 -16.52
N PRO A 297 17.31 -12.27 -15.61
CA PRO A 297 17.22 -11.22 -14.60
C PRO A 297 18.47 -11.32 -13.73
N ALA A 298 19.50 -10.53 -14.03
CA ALA A 298 20.61 -10.35 -13.12
C ALA A 298 20.04 -9.85 -11.79
N GLU A 299 20.32 -10.56 -10.70
CA GLU A 299 20.00 -10.04 -9.37
C GLU A 299 20.83 -8.78 -9.14
N PHE A 300 20.19 -7.70 -8.72
CA PHE A 300 20.89 -6.47 -8.37
C PHE A 300 21.81 -6.73 -7.18
N SER A 301 23.06 -6.29 -7.29
CA SER A 301 23.99 -6.26 -6.17
C SER A 301 23.50 -5.31 -5.06
N ASP A 302 23.97 -5.50 -3.84
CA ASP A 302 23.59 -4.63 -2.72
C ASP A 302 24.00 -3.16 -2.97
N SER A 303 25.14 -2.92 -3.61
CA SER A 303 25.58 -1.56 -3.98
C SER A 303 24.67 -0.89 -5.01
N GLU A 304 24.15 -1.65 -5.99
CA GLU A 304 23.19 -1.12 -6.97
C GLU A 304 21.87 -0.78 -6.27
N LEU A 305 21.39 -1.66 -5.38
CA LEU A 305 20.19 -1.40 -4.60
C LEU A 305 20.34 -0.20 -3.67
N GLU A 306 21.51 0.05 -3.09
CA GLU A 306 21.79 1.23 -2.28
C GLU A 306 21.73 2.52 -3.13
N GLN A 307 22.32 2.51 -4.32
CA GLN A 307 22.26 3.65 -5.24
C GLN A 307 20.82 3.93 -5.68
N MET A 308 20.07 2.88 -6.04
CA MET A 308 18.66 3.00 -6.40
C MET A 308 17.83 3.52 -5.23
N ALA A 309 18.06 3.03 -4.01
CA ALA A 309 17.37 3.54 -2.80
C ALA A 309 17.64 5.03 -2.61
N PHE A 310 18.86 5.49 -2.81
CA PHE A 310 19.20 6.91 -2.73
C PHE A 310 18.47 7.75 -3.77
N GLN A 311 18.45 7.32 -5.03
CA GLN A 311 17.70 8.01 -6.09
C GLN A 311 16.19 8.01 -5.83
N MET A 312 15.65 6.94 -5.23
CA MET A 312 14.25 6.88 -4.82
C MET A 312 13.93 7.81 -3.65
N PHE A 313 14.87 7.99 -2.71
CA PHE A 313 14.75 9.01 -1.66
C PHE A 313 14.69 10.41 -2.29
N GLU A 314 15.61 10.73 -3.20
CA GLU A 314 15.60 12.02 -3.92
C GLU A 314 14.30 12.22 -4.70
N ALA A 315 13.84 11.20 -5.45
CA ALA A 315 12.56 11.27 -6.15
C ALA A 315 11.36 11.42 -5.20
N ALA A 316 11.45 10.92 -3.97
CA ALA A 316 10.40 11.04 -2.97
C ALA A 316 10.34 12.42 -2.31
N THR A 317 11.50 13.04 -2.05
CA THR A 317 11.59 14.30 -1.32
C THR A 317 11.73 15.54 -2.21
N SER A 318 12.07 15.34 -3.49
CA SER A 318 12.31 16.41 -4.45
C SER A 318 11.21 16.51 -5.52
N ARG A 319 11.22 17.59 -6.30
CA ARG A 319 10.23 17.87 -7.35
C ARG A 319 10.14 16.72 -8.36
N ARG A 320 8.93 16.19 -8.52
CA ARG A 320 8.61 15.13 -9.49
C ARG A 320 8.11 15.69 -10.81
N GLN A 321 8.09 14.83 -11.82
CA GLN A 321 7.44 15.11 -13.10
C GLN A 321 5.95 15.39 -12.91
N THR A 322 5.46 16.48 -13.50
CA THR A 322 4.05 16.90 -13.42
C THR A 322 3.08 15.78 -13.82
N ALA A 323 3.42 14.94 -14.79
CA ALA A 323 2.58 13.82 -15.20
C ALA A 323 2.28 12.83 -14.06
N TYR A 324 3.28 12.50 -13.24
CA TYR A 324 3.11 11.61 -12.08
C TYR A 324 2.28 12.26 -10.97
N GLU A 325 2.43 13.57 -10.75
CA GLU A 325 1.61 14.33 -9.80
C GLU A 325 0.13 14.35 -10.23
N LEU A 326 -0.15 14.60 -11.51
CA LEU A 326 -1.51 14.62 -12.04
C LEU A 326 -2.17 13.22 -11.99
N GLU A 327 -1.41 12.16 -12.25
CA GLU A 327 -1.92 10.79 -12.08
C GLU A 327 -2.19 10.47 -10.61
N ALA A 328 -1.26 10.80 -9.71
CA ALA A 328 -1.41 10.58 -8.27
C ALA A 328 -2.59 11.36 -7.69
N ASP A 329 -2.82 12.59 -8.15
CA ASP A 329 -4.00 13.38 -7.79
C ASP A 329 -5.30 12.69 -8.19
N MET A 330 -5.41 12.26 -9.44
CA MET A 330 -6.61 11.59 -9.94
C MET A 330 -6.87 10.31 -9.14
N LEU A 331 -5.87 9.42 -9.04
CA LEU A 331 -5.99 8.15 -8.34
C LEU A 331 -6.25 8.32 -6.84
N GLY A 332 -5.58 9.28 -6.19
CA GLY A 332 -5.75 9.53 -4.77
C GLY A 332 -7.18 9.96 -4.42
N VAL A 333 -7.75 10.84 -5.25
CA VAL A 333 -9.15 11.28 -5.10
C VAL A 333 -10.13 10.14 -5.41
N ILE A 334 -9.82 9.27 -6.38
CA ILE A 334 -10.60 8.05 -6.65
C ILE A 334 -10.61 7.14 -5.42
N TYR A 335 -9.45 6.87 -4.82
CA TYR A 335 -9.33 5.96 -3.68
C TYR A 335 -10.07 6.51 -2.46
N ALA A 336 -9.91 7.80 -2.15
CA ALA A 336 -10.66 8.46 -1.10
C ALA A 336 -12.19 8.44 -1.36
N TYR A 337 -12.61 8.70 -2.61
CA TYR A 337 -14.02 8.66 -2.99
C TYR A 337 -14.63 7.26 -2.87
N LYS A 338 -13.89 6.21 -3.26
CA LYS A 338 -14.29 4.80 -3.07
C LYS A 338 -14.37 4.42 -1.60
N ALA A 339 -13.53 5.01 -0.75
CA ALA A 339 -13.64 4.91 0.70
C ALA A 339 -14.86 5.67 1.27
N GLY A 340 -15.51 6.53 0.48
CA GLY A 340 -16.70 7.29 0.87
C GLY A 340 -16.40 8.68 1.42
N TYR A 341 -15.18 9.19 1.20
CA TYR A 341 -14.79 10.56 1.53
C TYR A 341 -15.18 11.54 0.44
N ASP A 342 -15.28 12.82 0.81
CA ASP A 342 -15.50 13.91 -0.12
C ASP A 342 -14.26 14.17 -0.99
N PRO A 343 -14.34 13.97 -2.32
CA PRO A 343 -13.19 14.14 -3.20
C PRO A 343 -12.71 15.59 -3.32
N SER A 344 -13.52 16.59 -2.91
CA SER A 344 -13.09 18.00 -2.90
C SER A 344 -12.01 18.30 -1.86
N GLY A 345 -11.64 17.33 -1.02
CA GLY A 345 -10.59 17.47 -0.03
C GLY A 345 -9.22 17.80 -0.62
N LEU A 346 -8.82 17.14 -1.72
CA LEU A 346 -7.50 17.38 -2.32
C LEU A 346 -7.37 18.81 -2.90
N PRO A 347 -8.29 19.30 -3.76
CA PRO A 347 -8.25 20.70 -4.21
C PRO A 347 -8.23 21.72 -3.07
N ALA A 348 -8.96 21.46 -1.99
CA ALA A 348 -8.99 22.35 -0.82
C ALA A 348 -7.63 22.41 -0.11
N VAL A 349 -6.96 21.26 0.07
CA VAL A 349 -5.61 21.21 0.65
C VAL A 349 -4.60 21.89 -0.26
N LEU A 350 -4.57 21.55 -1.55
CA LEU A 350 -3.65 22.14 -2.53
C LEU A 350 -3.78 23.67 -2.58
N ASN A 351 -5.01 24.20 -2.61
CA ASN A 351 -5.22 25.64 -2.59
C ASN A 351 -4.77 26.28 -1.26
N ARG A 352 -4.94 25.60 -0.13
CA ARG A 352 -4.41 26.09 1.16
C ARG A 352 -2.89 26.10 1.17
N ILE A 353 -2.23 25.05 0.69
CA ILE A 353 -0.77 25.03 0.54
C ILE A 353 -0.35 26.22 -0.32
N ARG A 354 -0.89 26.36 -1.53
CA ARG A 354 -0.61 27.46 -2.46
C ARG A 354 -0.79 28.87 -1.86
N THR A 355 -1.73 29.06 -0.94
CA THR A 355 -2.04 30.38 -0.35
C THR A 355 -1.32 30.65 0.97
N MET A 356 -0.91 29.62 1.71
CA MET A 356 -0.26 29.76 3.02
C MET A 356 1.26 29.75 2.95
N THR A 357 1.83 29.30 1.83
CA THR A 357 3.27 29.28 1.62
C THR A 357 3.66 30.29 0.56
N ASP A 358 4.57 31.21 0.87
CA ASP A 358 5.18 32.07 -0.15
C ASP A 358 6.20 31.26 -1.00
N ARG A 359 6.76 31.89 -2.04
CA ARG A 359 7.77 31.24 -2.89
C ARG A 359 9.07 30.92 -2.14
N ASP A 360 9.36 31.65 -1.06
CA ASP A 360 10.62 31.57 -0.30
C ASP A 360 10.56 30.54 0.86
N PHE A 361 9.34 30.17 1.28
CA PHE A 361 9.04 29.16 2.30
C PHE A 361 9.41 27.76 1.82
N TRP A 362 9.40 27.54 0.51
CA TRP A 362 9.80 26.28 -0.10
C TRP A 362 11.27 26.30 -0.47
N HIS A 363 12.00 25.26 -0.07
CA HIS A 363 13.28 24.97 -0.72
C HIS A 363 13.04 24.78 -2.22
N PRO A 364 13.90 25.28 -3.13
CA PRO A 364 13.73 25.19 -4.58
C PRO A 364 13.63 23.76 -5.14
N GLU A 365 13.72 22.74 -4.28
CA GLU A 365 13.60 21.34 -4.67
C GLU A 365 12.36 20.61 -4.08
N SER A 366 11.53 21.19 -3.21
CA SER A 366 10.36 20.48 -2.64
C SER A 366 9.29 20.07 -3.67
N ASN A 367 8.73 18.86 -3.54
CA ASN A 367 7.61 18.36 -4.36
C ASN A 367 6.27 19.10 -4.14
N TRP A 368 6.09 19.79 -3.01
CA TRP A 368 4.87 20.53 -2.66
C TRP A 368 4.94 22.04 -2.97
N GLN A 369 5.81 22.45 -3.90
CA GLN A 369 5.99 23.85 -4.34
C GLN A 369 4.78 24.50 -5.01
N TYR A 370 4.75 25.84 -4.98
CA TYR A 370 3.78 26.65 -5.74
C TYR A 370 3.67 26.24 -7.21
N ASP A 371 4.80 26.13 -7.93
CA ASP A 371 4.83 25.79 -9.36
C ASP A 371 4.49 24.32 -9.64
N SER A 372 4.59 23.43 -8.63
CA SER A 372 4.11 22.05 -8.78
C SER A 372 2.60 21.97 -8.55
N ILE A 373 2.01 22.88 -7.77
CA ILE A 373 0.58 22.96 -7.46
C ILE A 373 -0.21 23.75 -8.51
N GLU A 374 0.44 24.68 -9.20
CA GLU A 374 -0.17 25.48 -10.28
C GLU A 374 -0.74 24.56 -11.38
N GLY A 375 -2.02 24.74 -11.71
CA GLY A 375 -2.75 23.90 -12.67
C GLY A 375 -3.27 22.55 -12.13
N ARG A 376 -2.69 21.98 -11.05
CA ARG A 376 -3.20 20.74 -10.43
C ARG A 376 -4.60 20.92 -9.85
N VAL A 377 -4.84 22.03 -9.15
CA VAL A 377 -6.15 22.34 -8.55
C VAL A 377 -7.26 22.31 -9.61
N ASP A 378 -7.02 22.96 -10.75
CA ASP A 378 -7.99 23.02 -11.85
C ASP A 378 -8.19 21.66 -12.50
N HIS A 379 -7.10 20.91 -12.73
CA HIS A 379 -7.16 19.56 -13.29
C HIS A 379 -7.98 18.60 -12.41
N VAL A 380 -7.74 18.60 -11.10
CA VAL A 380 -8.47 17.75 -10.16
C VAL A 380 -9.94 18.17 -10.06
N ASN A 381 -10.24 19.47 -10.01
CA ASN A 381 -11.62 19.95 -10.02
C ASN A 381 -12.38 19.55 -11.28
N ALA A 382 -11.75 19.65 -12.45
CA ALA A 382 -12.32 19.20 -13.72
C ALA A 382 -12.59 17.69 -13.70
N PHE A 383 -11.62 16.89 -13.24
CA PHE A 383 -11.77 15.45 -13.10
C PHE A 383 -12.91 15.06 -12.15
N ILE A 384 -12.98 15.65 -10.96
CA ILE A 384 -14.05 15.41 -9.99
C ILE A 384 -15.41 15.70 -10.62
N THR A 385 -15.54 16.86 -11.26
CA THR A 385 -16.78 17.33 -11.88
C THR A 385 -17.26 16.37 -12.96
N ASP A 386 -16.36 15.93 -13.84
CA ASP A 386 -16.68 15.04 -14.96
C ASP A 386 -16.95 13.60 -14.50
N LYS A 387 -16.16 13.06 -13.55
CA LYS A 387 -16.16 11.62 -13.24
C LYS A 387 -16.85 11.23 -11.93
N LEU A 388 -16.90 12.08 -10.90
CA LEU A 388 -17.24 11.67 -9.52
C LEU A 388 -18.53 12.29 -8.94
N THR A 389 -19.05 13.40 -9.46
CA THR A 389 -20.08 14.23 -8.77
C THR A 389 -21.53 13.73 -8.81
N LYS A 390 -21.86 12.61 -9.46
CA LYS A 390 -23.28 12.23 -9.68
C LYS A 390 -24.09 11.93 -8.40
N LYS A 391 -23.48 11.75 -7.21
CA LYS A 391 -24.17 11.43 -5.93
C LYS A 391 -23.41 11.90 -4.66
N SER A 392 -23.15 13.21 -4.51
CA SER A 392 -22.38 13.80 -3.39
C SER A 392 -22.98 13.57 -1.99
N GLN A 393 -24.29 13.41 -1.86
CA GLN A 393 -25.02 13.26 -0.57
C GLN A 393 -24.61 12.04 0.29
N TRP A 394 -23.72 11.16 -0.22
CA TRP A 394 -23.21 9.99 0.49
C TRP A 394 -21.77 10.16 0.95
N ASN A 395 -21.09 11.26 0.60
CA ASN A 395 -19.71 11.50 0.98
C ASN A 395 -19.67 12.18 2.35
N VAL A 396 -18.59 11.96 3.10
CA VAL A 396 -18.39 12.59 4.41
C VAL A 396 -17.09 13.36 4.45
N THR A 397 -17.08 14.40 5.28
CA THR A 397 -15.87 15.14 5.68
C THR A 397 -15.36 14.72 7.05
N ASN A 398 -16.27 14.30 7.96
CA ASN A 398 -15.97 13.89 9.34
C ASN A 398 -15.15 14.92 10.14
N SER A 399 -15.43 16.21 9.98
CA SER A 399 -14.68 17.31 10.62
C SER A 399 -14.57 17.18 12.14
N SER A 400 -15.66 16.81 12.84
CA SER A 400 -15.64 16.66 14.30
C SER A 400 -14.74 15.52 14.76
N ARG A 401 -14.72 14.39 14.03
CA ARG A 401 -13.82 13.28 14.36
C ARG A 401 -12.37 13.67 14.13
N PHE A 402 -12.07 14.35 13.03
CA PHE A 402 -10.73 14.88 12.77
C PHE A 402 -10.27 15.83 13.87
N ALA A 403 -11.11 16.80 14.26
CA ALA A 403 -10.79 17.72 15.33
C ALA A 403 -10.47 17.01 16.65
N ASN A 404 -11.26 15.99 17.04
CA ASN A 404 -11.05 15.26 18.29
C ASN A 404 -9.69 14.52 18.38
N TYR A 405 -9.11 14.14 17.24
CA TYR A 405 -7.82 13.44 17.21
C TYR A 405 -6.64 14.37 16.93
N MET A 406 -6.87 15.47 16.21
CA MET A 406 -5.79 16.32 15.66
C MET A 406 -5.70 17.70 16.30
N ARG A 407 -6.68 18.11 17.13
CA ARG A 407 -6.76 19.45 17.72
C ARG A 407 -6.81 19.42 19.24
#